data_AF-A0A971AI30-F1
#
_entry.id   AF-A0A971AI30-F1
#
_cell.length_a   1.000
_cell.length_b   1.000
_cell.length_c   1.000
_cell.angle_alpha   90.00
_cell.angle_beta   90.00
_cell.angle_gamma   90.00
#
_symmetry.space_group_name_H-M   'P 1'
#
loop_
_entity.id
_entity.type
_entity.pdbx_description
1 polymer ?
#
loop_
_entity_poly.entity_id
_entity_poly.type
_entity_poly.pdbx_seq_one_letter_code
_entity_poly.pdbx_strand_id
1 'polypeptide(L)'
;MDTNDVKSIIAYNASSIPVLFEMCRIAKIAETVNDMVEWKSDNSKISPGFLIEVLVVTIMHRRQPLWKIEEYWSKQKLEFMLEGSGITVEQLNDDAFARALDKLQTVNMKELVSRICLNMLKAESCQEFCV
;
A
#
# COMPACT_ATOMS: atom_id res chain seq x y z
N MET A 1 34.79 -5.06 -17.08
CA MET A 1 33.54 -5.29 -16.34
C MET A 1 33.22 -6.76 -16.51
N ASP A 2 33.40 -7.54 -15.44
CA ASP A 2 33.09 -8.98 -15.41
C ASP A 2 31.59 -9.17 -15.65
N THR A 3 31.22 -9.80 -16.76
CA THR A 3 29.82 -10.10 -17.13
C THR A 3 29.23 -11.26 -16.32
N ASN A 4 29.99 -11.83 -15.37
CA ASN A 4 29.65 -13.03 -14.62
C ASN A 4 28.93 -12.77 -13.28
N ASP A 5 28.70 -11.50 -12.90
CA ASP A 5 28.06 -11.13 -11.62
C ASP A 5 26.59 -10.66 -11.78
N VAL A 6 25.98 -10.89 -12.94
CA VAL A 6 24.54 -10.71 -13.09
C VAL A 6 23.86 -11.93 -12.46
N LYS A 7 23.50 -11.81 -11.18
CA LYS A 7 22.55 -12.73 -10.53
C LYS A 7 21.39 -13.00 -11.48
N SER A 8 21.05 -14.28 -11.65
CA SER A 8 20.02 -14.78 -12.57
C SER A 8 18.84 -13.82 -12.74
N ILE A 9 18.50 -13.46 -13.97
CA ILE A 9 17.30 -12.66 -14.27
C ILE A 9 16.07 -13.53 -13.98
N ILE A 10 15.35 -13.20 -12.91
CA ILE A 10 14.09 -13.88 -12.53
C ILE A 10 12.94 -13.08 -13.13
N ALA A 11 12.25 -13.63 -14.12
CA ALA A 11 11.00 -13.07 -14.62
C ALA A 11 9.85 -13.41 -13.66
N TYR A 12 9.07 -12.42 -13.26
CA TYR A 12 7.88 -12.59 -12.41
C TYR A 12 6.68 -11.86 -13.01
N ASN A 13 5.49 -12.47 -12.91
CA ASN A 13 4.24 -11.83 -13.31
C ASN A 13 3.65 -11.11 -12.10
N ALA A 14 3.86 -9.79 -12.03
CA ALA A 14 3.32 -8.93 -10.97
C ALA A 14 1.87 -8.49 -11.20
N SER A 15 1.23 -8.95 -12.29
CA SER A 15 -0.13 -8.61 -12.67
C SER A 15 -0.37 -7.08 -12.64
N SER A 16 -1.56 -6.62 -12.25
CA SER A 16 -1.86 -5.19 -12.09
C SER A 16 -1.42 -4.60 -10.74
N ILE A 17 -0.85 -5.40 -9.83
CA ILE A 17 -0.59 -5.00 -8.44
C ILE A 17 0.36 -3.79 -8.34
N PRO A 18 1.53 -3.75 -9.02
CA PRO A 18 2.43 -2.60 -8.97
C PRO A 18 1.75 -1.31 -9.44
N VAL A 19 0.95 -1.39 -10.51
CA VAL A 19 0.23 -0.22 -11.04
C VAL A 19 -0.80 0.29 -10.03
N LEU A 20 -1.52 -0.63 -9.36
CA LEU A 20 -2.48 -0.27 -8.31
C LEU A 20 -1.78 0.42 -7.13
N PHE A 21 -0.63 -0.10 -6.68
CA PHE A 21 0.16 0.52 -5.62
C PHE A 21 0.67 1.91 -6.01
N GLU A 22 1.20 2.08 -7.23
CA GLU A 22 1.64 3.40 -7.69
C GLU A 22 0.50 4.40 -7.78
N MET A 23 -0.71 3.98 -8.19
CA MET A 23 -1.89 4.85 -8.13
C MET A 23 -2.24 5.25 -6.69
N CYS A 24 -2.13 4.34 -5.72
CA CYS A 24 -2.34 4.66 -4.30
C CYS A 24 -1.31 5.65 -3.77
N ARG A 25 -0.04 5.52 -4.16
CA ARG A 25 1.06 6.43 -3.81
C ARG A 25 0.88 7.81 -4.42
N ILE A 26 0.50 7.90 -5.69
CA ILE A 26 0.15 9.18 -6.36
C ILE A 26 -0.98 9.89 -5.60
N ALA A 27 -1.99 9.12 -5.18
CA ALA A 27 -3.11 9.63 -4.40
C ALA A 27 -2.78 9.92 -2.93
N LYS A 28 -1.58 9.56 -2.47
CA LYS A 28 -1.09 9.71 -1.10
C LYS A 28 -2.04 9.11 -0.06
N ILE A 29 -2.55 7.91 -0.34
CA ILE A 29 -3.55 7.26 0.53
C ILE A 29 -2.93 6.96 1.90
N ALA A 30 -1.76 6.32 1.92
CA ALA A 30 -1.11 5.92 3.17
C ALA A 30 -0.79 7.12 4.05
N GLU A 31 -0.25 8.20 3.48
CA GLU A 31 0.07 9.44 4.19
C GLU A 31 -1.19 10.11 4.74
N THR A 32 -2.23 10.23 3.92
CA THR A 32 -3.49 10.86 4.35
C THR A 32 -4.13 10.08 5.50
N VAL A 33 -4.11 8.74 5.44
CA VAL A 33 -4.60 7.90 6.55
C VAL A 33 -3.73 8.10 7.79
N ASN A 34 -2.41 8.04 7.66
CA ASN A 34 -1.48 8.21 8.77
C ASN A 34 -1.62 9.57 9.46
N ASP A 35 -1.95 10.62 8.72
CA ASP A 35 -2.16 11.98 9.26
C ASP A 35 -3.50 12.12 9.99
N MET A 36 -4.49 11.28 9.66
CA MET A 36 -5.85 11.38 10.20
C MET A 36 -6.12 10.43 11.37
N VAL A 37 -5.34 9.36 11.50
CA VAL A 37 -5.49 8.39 12.59
C VAL A 37 -4.53 8.69 13.73
N GLU A 38 -4.94 8.40 14.96
CA GLU A 38 -4.03 8.43 16.09
C GLU A 38 -3.16 7.16 16.09
N TRP A 39 -1.86 7.32 15.86
CA TRP A 39 -0.89 6.24 15.97
C TRP A 39 0.49 6.79 16.30
N LYS A 40 1.36 5.91 16.83
CA LYS A 40 2.75 6.24 17.11
C LYS A 40 3.65 5.46 16.17
N SER A 41 4.41 6.17 15.33
CA SER A 41 5.42 5.60 14.43
C SER A 41 6.41 4.72 15.18
N ASP A 42 6.81 5.15 16.37
CA ASP A 42 7.90 4.54 17.13
C ASP A 42 7.53 3.19 17.74
N ASN A 43 6.23 2.91 17.89
CA ASN A 43 5.71 1.67 18.47
C ASN A 43 4.94 0.80 17.47
N SER A 44 4.93 1.19 16.19
CA SER A 44 4.19 0.48 15.15
C SER A 44 5.15 -0.04 14.10
N LYS A 45 5.26 -1.38 13.98
CA LYS A 45 6.12 -2.01 12.96
C LYS A 45 5.65 -1.72 11.53
N ILE A 46 4.35 -1.45 11.35
CA ILE A 46 3.73 -1.11 10.07
C ILE A 46 2.81 0.09 10.29
N SER A 47 2.83 1.04 9.37
CA SER A 47 1.91 2.18 9.41
C SER A 47 0.47 1.74 9.10
N PRO A 48 -0.54 2.30 9.79
CA PRO A 48 -1.93 2.01 9.50
C PRO A 48 -2.30 2.40 8.06
N GLY A 49 -1.76 3.50 7.55
CA GLY A 49 -1.95 3.92 6.16
C GLY A 49 -1.45 2.91 5.14
N PHE A 50 -0.29 2.30 5.38
CA PHE A 50 0.20 1.24 4.50
C PHE A 50 -0.73 0.01 4.50
N LEU A 51 -1.24 -0.40 5.67
CA LEU A 51 -2.20 -1.50 5.76
C LEU A 51 -3.50 -1.17 5.01
N ILE A 52 -4.00 0.06 5.12
CA ILE A 52 -5.18 0.50 4.36
C ILE A 52 -4.89 0.51 2.85
N GLU A 53 -3.73 0.98 2.42
CA GLU A 53 -3.31 0.95 1.01
C GLU A 53 -3.32 -0.49 0.45
N VAL A 54 -2.68 -1.42 1.15
CA VAL A 54 -2.66 -2.86 0.81
C VAL A 54 -4.09 -3.42 0.70
N LEU A 55 -4.99 -2.98 1.58
CA LEU A 55 -6.40 -3.39 1.55
C LEU A 55 -7.13 -2.82 0.32
N VAL A 56 -6.92 -1.54 -0.02
CA VAL A 56 -7.50 -0.92 -1.21
C VAL A 56 -7.04 -1.64 -2.48
N VAL A 57 -5.74 -1.94 -2.60
CA VAL A 57 -5.19 -2.72 -3.73
C VAL A 57 -5.86 -4.08 -3.84
N THR A 58 -6.08 -4.76 -2.71
CA THR A 58 -6.76 -6.07 -2.68
C THR A 58 -8.20 -5.98 -3.20
N ILE A 59 -8.92 -4.93 -2.82
CA ILE A 59 -10.31 -4.68 -3.27
C ILE A 59 -10.33 -4.36 -4.77
N MET A 60 -9.43 -3.49 -5.24
CA MET A 60 -9.33 -3.12 -6.66
C MET A 60 -8.97 -4.31 -7.54
N HIS A 61 -8.16 -5.25 -7.03
CA HIS A 61 -7.83 -6.51 -7.70
C HIS A 61 -8.98 -7.54 -7.67
N ARG A 62 -10.23 -7.11 -7.39
CA ARG A 62 -11.47 -7.91 -7.45
C ARG A 62 -11.49 -9.13 -6.50
N ARG A 63 -10.77 -9.07 -5.39
CA ARG A 63 -10.79 -10.12 -4.34
C ARG A 63 -11.69 -9.69 -3.18
N GLN A 64 -12.23 -10.67 -2.45
CA GLN A 64 -12.83 -10.41 -1.13
C GLN A 64 -11.72 -9.95 -0.16
N PRO A 65 -11.82 -8.74 0.40
CA PRO A 65 -10.83 -8.24 1.35
C PRO A 65 -10.77 -9.14 2.60
N LEU A 66 -9.58 -9.25 3.20
CA LEU A 66 -9.29 -10.04 4.42
C LEU A 66 -9.42 -11.58 4.29
N TRP A 67 -10.06 -12.10 3.24
CA TRP A 67 -10.17 -13.55 3.03
C TRP A 67 -8.82 -14.17 2.66
N LYS A 68 -8.26 -15.00 3.56
CA LYS A 68 -6.98 -15.71 3.38
C LYS A 68 -5.86 -14.77 2.88
N ILE A 69 -5.70 -13.64 3.56
CA ILE A 69 -4.83 -12.54 3.11
C ILE A 69 -3.35 -12.92 3.17
N GLU A 70 -2.93 -13.66 4.19
CA GLU A 70 -1.56 -14.19 4.30
C GLU A 70 -1.22 -15.12 3.13
N GLU A 71 -2.08 -16.12 2.87
CA GLU A 71 -1.92 -17.06 1.75
C GLU A 71 -1.86 -16.34 0.39
N TYR A 72 -2.56 -15.21 0.26
CA TYR A 72 -2.53 -14.40 -0.95
C TYR A 72 -1.19 -13.69 -1.14
N TRP A 73 -0.71 -12.97 -0.13
CA TRP A 73 0.50 -12.17 -0.24
C TRP A 73 1.74 -13.04 -0.39
N SER A 74 1.77 -14.22 0.23
CA SER A 74 2.82 -15.22 -0.01
C SER A 74 2.86 -15.69 -1.47
N LYS A 75 1.71 -15.81 -2.15
CA LYS A 75 1.63 -16.19 -3.57
C LYS A 75 2.01 -15.06 -4.52
N GLN A 76 1.66 -13.81 -4.17
CA GLN A 76 1.98 -12.62 -4.96
C GLN A 76 3.44 -12.14 -4.78
N LYS A 77 4.24 -12.84 -3.97
CA LYS A 77 5.65 -12.50 -3.69
C LYS A 77 5.81 -11.00 -3.39
N LEU A 78 4.90 -10.47 -2.58
CA LEU A 78 4.86 -9.05 -2.22
C LEU A 78 6.18 -8.58 -1.59
N GLU A 79 6.96 -9.51 -1.04
CA GLU A 79 8.36 -9.35 -0.60
C GLU A 79 9.21 -8.52 -1.58
N PHE A 80 9.09 -8.72 -2.90
CA PHE A 80 9.84 -7.94 -3.89
C PHE A 80 9.42 -6.46 -3.94
N MET A 81 8.14 -6.17 -3.67
CA MET A 81 7.64 -4.79 -3.60
C MET A 81 7.95 -4.13 -2.26
N LEU A 82 8.16 -4.95 -1.21
CA LEU A 82 8.51 -4.52 0.14
C LEU A 82 10.02 -4.55 0.40
N GLU A 83 10.82 -4.91 -0.60
CA GLU A 83 12.26 -4.96 -0.47
C GLU A 83 12.80 -3.58 -0.06
N GLY A 84 13.54 -3.53 1.05
CA GLY A 84 14.04 -2.28 1.66
C GLY A 84 13.08 -1.57 2.62
N SER A 85 11.82 -2.01 2.75
CA SER A 85 10.86 -1.41 3.71
C SER A 85 10.99 -1.95 5.15
N GLY A 86 11.67 -3.09 5.33
CA GLY A 86 11.76 -3.79 6.62
C GLY A 86 10.46 -4.48 7.05
N ILE A 87 9.44 -4.53 6.17
CA ILE A 87 8.15 -5.18 6.40
C ILE A 87 8.19 -6.60 5.83
N THR A 88 7.80 -7.59 6.63
CA THR A 88 7.66 -8.98 6.20
C THR A 88 6.20 -9.35 5.94
N VAL A 89 5.95 -10.38 5.12
CA VAL A 89 4.59 -10.80 4.76
C VAL A 89 3.79 -11.29 5.96
N GLU A 90 4.45 -11.90 6.95
CA GLU A 90 3.83 -12.39 8.19
C GLU A 90 3.26 -11.24 9.04
N GLN A 91 3.77 -10.03 8.86
CA GLN A 91 3.25 -8.85 9.54
C GLN A 91 1.96 -8.31 8.87
N LEU A 92 1.63 -8.78 7.66
CA LEU A 92 0.38 -8.50 6.94
C LEU A 92 -0.69 -9.55 7.26
N ASN A 93 -0.95 -9.73 8.56
CA ASN A 93 -1.98 -10.62 9.07
C ASN A 93 -3.30 -9.89 9.36
N ASP A 94 -4.35 -10.66 9.58
CA ASP A 94 -5.69 -10.18 9.90
C ASP A 94 -5.73 -9.26 11.13
N ASP A 95 -4.99 -9.57 12.21
CA ASP A 95 -4.87 -8.74 13.40
C ASP A 95 -4.28 -7.36 13.12
N ALA A 96 -3.33 -7.26 12.18
CA ALA A 96 -2.76 -5.99 11.75
C ALA A 96 -3.82 -5.16 11.01
N PHE A 97 -4.55 -5.76 10.07
CA PHE A 97 -5.63 -5.08 9.35
C PHE A 97 -6.78 -4.68 10.27
N ALA A 98 -7.19 -5.53 11.21
CA ALA A 98 -8.22 -5.24 12.20
C ALA A 98 -7.84 -3.99 13.02
N ARG A 99 -6.62 -3.94 13.56
CA ARG A 99 -6.11 -2.77 14.30
C ARG A 99 -5.96 -1.52 13.44
N ALA A 100 -5.79 -1.64 12.13
CA ALA A 100 -5.76 -0.51 11.22
C ALA A 100 -7.18 0.02 10.96
N LEU A 101 -8.15 -0.87 10.75
CA LEU A 101 -9.57 -0.53 10.61
C LEU A 101 -10.14 0.08 11.88
N ASP A 102 -9.74 -0.42 13.06
CA ASP A 102 -10.12 0.16 14.35
C ASP A 102 -9.64 1.60 14.52
N LYS A 103 -8.48 1.95 13.95
CA LYS A 103 -8.01 3.34 13.93
C LYS A 103 -8.75 4.16 12.88
N LEU A 104 -9.04 3.56 11.73
CA LEU A 104 -9.76 4.22 10.65
C LEU A 104 -11.20 4.58 11.06
N GLN A 105 -11.83 3.79 11.95
CA GLN A 105 -13.21 4.03 12.39
C GLN A 105 -13.41 5.37 13.10
N THR A 106 -12.34 5.93 13.70
CA THR A 106 -12.40 7.22 14.41
C THR A 106 -12.25 8.41 13.46
N VAL A 107 -11.95 8.16 12.19
CA VAL A 107 -11.70 9.19 11.17
C VAL A 107 -13.01 9.64 10.53
N ASN A 108 -13.12 10.93 10.24
CA ASN A 108 -14.18 11.43 9.38
C ASN A 108 -13.95 10.95 7.93
N MET A 109 -14.65 9.90 7.53
CA MET A 109 -14.51 9.28 6.21
C MET A 109 -14.76 10.25 5.04
N LYS A 110 -15.65 11.24 5.20
CA LYS A 110 -15.90 12.24 4.14
C LYS A 110 -14.69 13.13 3.93
N GLU A 111 -14.05 13.53 5.02
CA GLU A 111 -12.84 14.34 4.97
C GLU A 111 -11.67 13.55 4.38
N LEU A 112 -11.49 12.30 4.80
CA LEU A 112 -10.46 11.40 4.28
C LEU A 112 -10.57 11.26 2.75
N VAL A 113 -11.76 10.91 2.25
CA VAL A 113 -11.99 10.77 0.81
C VAL A 113 -11.78 12.11 0.09
N SER A 114 -12.24 13.22 0.66
CA SER A 114 -12.05 14.55 0.06
C SER A 114 -10.57 14.91 -0.09
N ARG A 115 -9.75 14.64 0.93
CA ARG A 115 -8.29 14.88 0.90
C ARG A 115 -7.61 14.02 -0.17
N ILE A 116 -7.96 12.75 -0.26
CA ILE A 116 -7.42 11.83 -1.29
C ILE A 116 -7.80 12.33 -2.69
N CYS A 117 -9.05 12.73 -2.93
CA CYS A 117 -9.49 13.30 -4.20
C CYS A 117 -8.70 14.57 -4.55
N LEU A 118 -8.47 15.47 -3.58
CA LEU A 118 -7.67 16.67 -3.78
C LEU A 118 -6.20 16.35 -4.11
N ASN A 119 -5.62 15.32 -3.49
CA ASN A 119 -4.27 14.86 -3.82
C ASN A 119 -4.17 14.35 -5.25
N MET A 120 -5.15 13.55 -5.69
CA MET A 120 -5.23 13.08 -7.07
C MET A 120 -5.37 14.23 -8.07
N LEU A 121 -6.28 15.18 -7.82
CA LEU A 121 -6.47 16.35 -8.69
C LEU A 121 -5.17 17.17 -8.81
N LYS A 122 -4.46 17.39 -7.70
CA LYS A 122 -3.16 18.08 -7.72
C LYS A 122 -2.11 17.34 -8.54
N ALA A 123 -2.08 16.01 -8.47
CA ALA A 123 -1.15 15.20 -9.24
C ALA A 123 -1.44 15.29 -10.74
N GLU A 124 -2.72 15.27 -11.13
CA GLU A 124 -3.16 15.46 -12.52
C GLU A 124 -2.79 16.86 -13.04
N SER A 125 -3.14 17.93 -12.32
CA SER A 125 -2.86 19.30 -12.75
C SER A 125 -1.37 19.65 -12.79
N CYS A 126 -0.51 18.97 -12.00
CA CYS A 126 0.94 19.15 -12.08
C CYS A 126 1.56 18.46 -13.31
N GLN A 127 0.91 17.47 -13.90
CA GLN A 127 1.39 16.84 -15.14
C GLN A 127 1.15 17.74 -16.36
N GLU A 128 0.14 18.61 -16.35
CA GLU A 128 -0.14 19.55 -17.44
C GLU A 128 0.87 20.70 -17.55
N PHE A 129 1.60 21.03 -16.48
CA PHE A 129 2.60 22.11 -16.46
C PHE A 129 4.04 21.66 -16.76
N CYS A 130 4.26 20.36 -16.92
CA CYS A 130 5.58 19.75 -17.14
C CYS A 130 5.79 19.26 -18.59
N VAL A 131 4.94 19.69 -19.53
CA VAL A 131 5.06 19.45 -20.99
C VAL A 131 5.18 20.78 -21.71
#